data_AF-A0AAI8FR10-F1
#
_entry.id   AF-A0AAI8FR10-F1
#
_cell.length_a   1.000
_cell.length_b   1.000
_cell.length_c   1.000
_cell.angle_alpha   90.00
_cell.angle_beta   90.00
_cell.angle_gamma   90.00
#
_symmetry.space_group_name_H-M   'P 1'
#
loop_
_entity.id
_entity.type
_entity.pdbx_description
1 polymer ?
#
loop_
_entity_poly.entity_id
_entity_poly.type
_entity_poly.pdbx_seq_one_letter_code
_entity_poly.pdbx_strand_id
1 'polypeptide(L)'
;MEHSARQLFHPPAPLPATTPASQRAIAPRRLPFTLLIDPLAAVKGVDFVYTDVWVSMGEPVTAWGARIALLKPYQVDTRLMQATGKPRTRFMHCLPAYHDLETDTAREVHAHYGLTELEVTDEVFESEASIVFSQAENRMHTIKAVLVATLG
;
A
#
# COMPACT_ATOMS: atom_id res chain seq x y z
N MET A 1 55.37 9.52 14.88
CA MET A 1 54.50 10.69 15.13
C MET A 1 53.94 11.12 13.80
N GLU A 2 52.68 11.58 13.81
CA GLU A 2 51.85 11.98 12.67
C GLU A 2 51.15 10.83 11.93
N HIS A 3 49.88 10.63 12.25
CA HIS A 3 48.84 10.45 11.23
C HIS A 3 47.59 11.22 11.65
N SER A 4 47.40 12.35 10.98
CA SER A 4 46.28 13.27 11.09
C SER A 4 45.07 12.67 10.37
N ALA A 5 44.02 12.32 11.12
CA ALA A 5 42.75 11.88 10.57
C ALA A 5 41.96 13.10 10.08
N ARG A 6 42.13 13.46 8.80
CA ARG A 6 41.22 14.36 8.09
C ARG A 6 40.06 13.54 7.50
N GLN A 7 38.86 13.83 7.99
CA GLN A 7 37.59 13.43 7.38
C GLN A 7 37.58 13.83 5.89
N LEU A 8 37.41 12.87 5.00
CA LEU A 8 37.15 13.11 3.58
C LEU A 8 35.65 12.93 3.32
N PHE A 9 34.93 14.04 3.42
CA PHE A 9 33.62 14.21 2.81
C PHE A 9 33.80 14.02 1.30
N HIS A 10 33.36 12.89 0.76
CA HIS A 10 33.33 12.69 -0.69
C HIS A 10 32.05 13.35 -1.21
N PRO A 11 32.12 14.33 -2.13
CA PRO A 11 30.91 14.81 -2.80
C PRO A 11 30.29 13.64 -3.58
N PRO A 12 28.95 13.52 -3.62
CA PRO A 12 28.30 12.51 -4.44
C PRO A 12 28.73 12.67 -5.90
N ALA A 13 28.94 11.54 -6.58
CA ALA A 13 29.29 11.52 -7.99
C ALA A 13 28.27 12.35 -8.79
N PRO A 14 28.72 13.15 -9.78
CA PRO A 14 27.80 13.91 -10.61
C PRO A 14 26.81 12.96 -11.29
N LEU A 15 25.53 13.32 -11.25
CA LEU A 15 24.47 12.61 -11.98
C LEU A 15 24.87 12.53 -13.46
N PRO A 16 24.85 11.34 -14.09
CA PRO A 16 25.18 11.23 -15.49
C PRO A 16 24.23 12.11 -16.31
N ALA A 17 24.80 12.84 -17.26
CA ALA A 17 24.10 13.74 -18.16
C ALA A 17 22.87 13.03 -18.75
N THR A 18 21.73 13.71 -18.66
CA THR A 18 20.45 13.34 -19.26
C THR A 18 20.66 12.98 -20.73
N THR A 19 20.75 11.67 -21.00
CA THR A 19 20.56 11.16 -22.35
C THR A 19 19.10 11.42 -22.68
N PRO A 20 18.76 12.00 -23.85
CA PRO A 20 17.37 12.14 -24.27
C PRO A 20 16.73 10.76 -24.15
N ALA A 21 15.61 10.67 -23.46
CA ALA A 21 14.86 9.44 -23.26
C ALA A 21 14.41 8.92 -24.64
N SER A 22 15.31 8.19 -25.31
CA SER A 22 14.98 7.39 -26.46
C SER A 22 13.85 6.47 -26.04
N GLN A 23 12.72 6.59 -26.72
CA GLN A 23 11.55 5.75 -26.60
C GLN A 23 11.96 4.30 -26.88
N ARG A 24 12.54 3.62 -25.89
CA ARG A 24 12.60 2.17 -25.89
C ARG A 24 11.16 1.71 -25.71
N ALA A 25 10.53 1.34 -26.81
CA ALA A 25 9.31 0.56 -26.79
C ALA A 25 9.57 -0.66 -25.88
N ILE A 26 9.02 -0.62 -24.67
CA ILE A 26 9.07 -1.74 -23.74
C ILE A 26 8.16 -2.79 -24.37
N ALA A 27 8.75 -3.84 -24.95
CA ALA A 27 7.99 -5.00 -25.40
C ALA A 27 7.09 -5.47 -24.24
N PRO A 28 5.81 -5.81 -24.48
CA PRO A 28 4.89 -6.18 -23.42
C PRO A 28 5.45 -7.37 -22.65
N ARG A 29 5.93 -7.12 -21.43
CA ARG A 29 6.32 -8.18 -20.51
C ARG A 29 5.04 -8.82 -20.01
N ARG A 30 4.75 -10.04 -20.47
CA ARG A 30 3.72 -10.88 -19.84
C ARG A 30 4.28 -11.39 -18.51
N LEU A 31 4.09 -10.59 -17.47
CA LEU A 31 4.31 -11.05 -16.11
C LEU A 31 3.22 -12.08 -15.75
N PRO A 32 3.54 -13.08 -14.92
CA PRO A 32 2.55 -14.02 -14.42
C PRO A 32 1.47 -13.26 -13.63
N PHE A 33 0.20 -13.56 -13.92
CA PHE A 33 -0.97 -13.07 -13.20
C PHE A 33 -1.77 -14.28 -12.72
N THR A 34 -2.25 -14.23 -11.48
CA THR A 34 -3.05 -15.29 -10.89
C THR A 34 -4.20 -14.67 -10.11
N LEU A 35 -5.42 -15.14 -10.37
CA LEU A 35 -6.61 -14.80 -9.62
C LEU A 35 -6.99 -15.99 -8.75
N LEU A 36 -7.08 -15.77 -7.44
CA LEU A 36 -7.44 -16.79 -6.46
C LEU A 36 -8.56 -16.25 -5.57
N ILE A 37 -9.47 -17.14 -5.18
CA ILE A 37 -10.60 -16.82 -4.28
C ILE A 37 -10.23 -17.13 -2.82
N ASP A 38 -9.28 -18.04 -2.58
CA ASP A 38 -8.76 -18.29 -1.23
C ASP A 38 -7.68 -17.23 -0.89
N PRO A 39 -7.95 -16.29 0.03
CA PRO A 39 -7.01 -15.24 0.37
C PRO A 39 -5.73 -15.78 1.00
N LEU A 40 -5.81 -16.88 1.77
CA LEU A 40 -4.64 -17.48 2.39
C LEU A 40 -3.72 -18.14 1.37
N ALA A 41 -4.28 -18.73 0.31
CA ALA A 41 -3.48 -19.22 -0.81
C ALA A 41 -2.88 -18.06 -1.62
N ALA A 42 -3.62 -16.97 -1.80
CA ALA A 42 -3.22 -15.82 -2.61
C ALA A 42 -2.00 -15.08 -2.06
N VAL A 43 -1.86 -14.99 -0.73
CA VAL A 43 -0.77 -14.23 -0.10
C VAL A 43 0.52 -15.02 0.10
N LYS A 44 0.55 -16.34 -0.18
CA LYS A 44 1.74 -17.16 0.06
C LYS A 44 2.96 -16.63 -0.69
N GLY A 45 4.00 -16.29 0.06
CA GLY A 45 5.27 -15.83 -0.47
C GLY A 45 5.25 -14.43 -1.09
N VAL A 46 4.19 -13.63 -0.92
CA VAL A 46 4.16 -12.26 -1.43
C VAL A 46 5.00 -11.32 -0.57
N ASP A 47 5.66 -10.35 -1.20
CA ASP A 47 6.43 -9.32 -0.48
C ASP A 47 5.55 -8.16 0.00
N PHE A 48 4.40 -7.94 -0.65
CA PHE A 48 3.44 -6.90 -0.29
C PHE A 48 2.02 -7.45 -0.32
N VAL A 49 1.22 -7.07 0.68
CA VAL A 49 -0.24 -7.26 0.69
C VAL A 49 -0.88 -5.88 0.56
N TYR A 50 -1.83 -5.76 -0.36
CA TYR A 50 -2.53 -4.51 -0.65
C TYR A 50 -4.03 -4.73 -0.53
N THR A 51 -4.72 -3.80 0.13
CA THR A 51 -6.19 -3.73 0.15
C THR A 51 -6.66 -2.28 0.00
N ASP A 52 -7.96 -2.09 -0.18
CA ASP A 52 -8.61 -0.78 -0.23
C ASP A 52 -9.99 -0.87 0.43
N VAL A 53 -10.60 0.29 0.69
CA VAL A 53 -11.91 0.42 1.31
C VAL A 53 -12.97 -0.42 0.60
N TRP A 54 -13.78 -1.13 1.38
CA TRP A 54 -14.90 -1.89 0.83
C TRP A 54 -16.11 -1.01 0.55
N VAL A 55 -16.27 0.06 1.31
CA VAL A 55 -17.40 0.99 1.21
C VAL A 55 -16.87 2.35 0.77
N SER A 56 -17.52 2.96 -0.21
CA SER A 56 -17.12 4.28 -0.70
C SER A 56 -18.01 5.38 -0.14
N MET A 57 -17.43 6.56 0.08
CA MET A 57 -18.20 7.75 0.42
C MET A 57 -19.26 8.04 -0.65
N GLY A 58 -20.51 8.24 -0.22
CA GLY A 58 -21.63 8.57 -1.11
C GLY A 58 -22.40 7.36 -1.67
N GLU A 59 -21.96 6.12 -1.42
CA GLU A 59 -22.80 4.95 -1.70
C GLU A 59 -23.93 4.83 -0.66
N PRO A 60 -25.14 4.40 -1.07
CA PRO A 60 -26.23 4.20 -0.12
C PRO A 60 -25.90 3.06 0.85
N VAL A 61 -26.23 3.24 2.13
CA VAL A 61 -25.98 2.25 3.21
C VAL A 61 -26.53 0.86 2.87
N THR A 62 -27.63 0.80 2.11
CA THR A 62 -28.24 -0.45 1.64
C THR A 62 -27.33 -1.30 0.74
N ALA A 63 -26.34 -0.68 0.08
CA ALA A 63 -25.36 -1.37 -0.75
C ALA A 63 -24.20 -1.99 0.06
N TRP A 64 -23.99 -1.57 1.31
CA TRP A 64 -22.82 -1.99 2.09
C TRP A 64 -22.94 -3.43 2.58
N GLY A 65 -24.09 -3.84 3.12
CA GLY A 65 -24.23 -5.13 3.80
C GLY A 65 -23.85 -6.34 2.94
N ALA A 66 -24.34 -6.40 1.69
CA ALA A 66 -24.01 -7.49 0.77
C ALA A 66 -22.51 -7.54 0.42
N ARG A 67 -21.89 -6.37 0.26
CA ARG A 67 -20.47 -6.25 -0.07
C ARG A 67 -19.58 -6.59 1.12
N ILE A 68 -19.91 -6.08 2.31
CA ILE A 68 -19.22 -6.40 3.56
C ILE A 68 -19.26 -7.91 3.80
N ALA A 69 -20.42 -8.55 3.66
CA ALA A 69 -20.54 -10.00 3.83
C ALA A 69 -19.66 -10.79 2.85
N LEU A 70 -19.57 -10.33 1.59
CA LEU A 70 -18.75 -10.95 0.56
C LEU A 70 -17.24 -10.77 0.80
N LEU A 71 -16.83 -9.59 1.29
CA LEU A 71 -15.43 -9.20 1.42
C LEU A 71 -14.83 -9.49 2.80
N LYS A 72 -15.64 -9.71 3.85
CA LYS A 72 -15.14 -9.98 5.20
C LYS A 72 -14.09 -11.10 5.28
N PRO A 73 -14.18 -12.20 4.51
CA PRO A 73 -13.12 -13.22 4.49
C PRO A 73 -11.75 -12.74 3.99
N TYR A 74 -11.70 -11.59 3.30
CA TYR A 74 -10.50 -10.98 2.72
C TYR A 74 -9.93 -9.83 3.58
N GLN A 75 -10.45 -9.60 4.79
CA GLN A 75 -9.86 -8.62 5.71
C GLN A 75 -8.37 -8.88 5.89
N VAL A 76 -7.57 -7.83 5.77
CA VAL A 76 -6.16 -7.92 6.08
C VAL A 76 -5.99 -7.84 7.59
N ASP A 77 -5.91 -9.00 8.21
CA ASP A 77 -5.62 -9.19 9.62
C ASP A 77 -4.24 -9.84 9.83
N THR A 78 -3.82 -9.96 11.09
CA THR A 78 -2.54 -10.59 11.45
C THR A 78 -2.44 -12.03 10.92
N ARG A 79 -3.55 -12.77 10.85
CA ARG A 79 -3.59 -14.14 10.30
C ARG A 79 -3.25 -14.13 8.80
N LEU A 80 -3.82 -13.23 8.02
CA LEU A 80 -3.55 -13.11 6.60
C LEU A 80 -2.09 -12.68 6.37
N MET A 81 -1.59 -11.71 7.14
CA MET A 81 -0.19 -11.28 7.06
C MET A 81 0.77 -12.41 7.42
N GLN A 82 0.46 -13.25 8.41
CA GLN A 82 1.27 -14.43 8.74
C GLN A 82 1.23 -15.51 7.64
N ALA A 83 0.11 -15.66 6.93
CA ALA A 83 -0.05 -16.63 5.85
C ALA A 83 0.89 -16.37 4.66
N THR A 84 1.51 -15.20 4.58
CA THR A 84 2.54 -14.90 3.57
C THR A 84 3.78 -15.77 3.77
N GLY A 85 4.05 -16.24 4.99
CA GLY A 85 5.24 -17.00 5.34
C GLY A 85 6.54 -16.19 5.26
N LYS A 86 6.45 -14.86 5.15
CA LYS A 86 7.59 -13.95 5.00
C LYS A 86 7.56 -12.87 6.09
N PRO A 87 8.51 -12.87 7.05
CA PRO A 87 8.60 -11.83 8.09
C PRO A 87 8.82 -10.41 7.54
N ARG A 88 9.29 -10.29 6.29
CA ARG A 88 9.54 -9.01 5.62
C ARG A 88 8.36 -8.51 4.79
N THR A 89 7.24 -9.23 4.75
CA THR A 89 6.06 -8.76 4.00
C THR A 89 5.61 -7.43 4.56
N ARG A 90 5.27 -6.49 3.66
CA ARG A 90 4.75 -5.18 4.02
C ARG A 90 3.27 -5.05 3.64
N PHE A 91 2.56 -4.25 4.42
CA PHE A 91 1.17 -3.90 4.18
C PHE A 91 1.08 -2.52 3.52
N MET A 92 0.20 -2.41 2.52
CA MET A 92 -0.04 -1.20 1.73
C MET A 92 -1.54 -0.92 1.59
N HIS A 93 -1.88 0.37 1.51
CA HIS A 93 -3.25 0.88 1.41
C HIS A 93 -3.22 2.28 0.80
N CYS A 94 -4.19 2.64 -0.06
CA CYS A 94 -4.19 3.95 -0.73
C CYS A 94 -4.55 5.14 0.18
N LEU A 95 -5.24 4.85 1.28
CA LEU A 95 -5.86 5.80 2.20
C LEU A 95 -7.05 6.59 1.57
N PRO A 96 -8.07 6.98 2.36
CA PRO A 96 -8.27 6.66 3.78
C PRO A 96 -8.52 5.16 4.02
N ALA A 97 -8.31 4.67 5.25
CA ALA A 97 -8.59 3.29 5.65
C ALA A 97 -9.57 3.29 6.82
N TYR A 98 -10.43 2.28 6.92
CA TYR A 98 -11.37 2.06 8.02
C TYR A 98 -10.83 0.96 8.94
N HIS A 99 -9.79 1.30 9.70
CA HIS A 99 -9.15 0.44 10.68
C HIS A 99 -9.61 0.72 12.13
N ASP A 100 -10.38 1.78 12.36
CA ASP A 100 -10.91 2.17 13.67
C ASP A 100 -12.27 2.90 13.53
N LEU A 101 -12.77 3.47 14.64
CA LEU A 101 -14.02 4.24 14.71
C LEU A 101 -13.83 5.77 14.67
N GLU A 102 -12.66 6.27 14.29
CA GLU A 102 -12.35 7.70 14.40
C GLU A 102 -13.00 8.53 13.27
N THR A 103 -13.52 7.88 12.23
CA THR A 103 -14.26 8.53 11.14
C THR A 103 -15.78 8.42 11.25
N ASP A 104 -16.52 9.39 10.72
CA ASP A 104 -17.99 9.36 10.71
C ASP A 104 -18.54 8.14 9.97
N THR A 105 -17.96 7.81 8.81
CA THR A 105 -18.37 6.63 8.04
C THR A 105 -18.11 5.34 8.80
N ALA A 106 -16.99 5.21 9.51
CA ALA A 106 -16.73 4.04 10.35
C ALA A 106 -17.75 3.91 11.49
N ARG A 107 -18.11 5.01 12.16
CA ARG A 107 -19.16 5.02 13.19
C ARG A 107 -20.54 4.65 12.63
N GLU A 108 -20.86 5.08 11.41
CA GLU A 108 -22.09 4.69 10.73
C GLU A 108 -22.10 3.19 10.40
N VAL A 109 -21.01 2.66 9.83
CA VAL A 109 -20.86 1.22 9.60
C VAL A 109 -20.99 0.44 10.91
N HIS A 110 -20.39 0.93 11.99
CA HIS A 110 -20.52 0.32 13.31
C HIS A 110 -21.98 0.29 13.80
N ALA A 111 -22.70 1.41 13.69
CA ALA A 111 -24.10 1.49 14.11
C ALA A 111 -25.01 0.52 13.33
N HIS A 112 -24.72 0.30 12.04
CA HIS A 112 -25.52 -0.58 11.19
C HIS A 112 -25.11 -2.06 11.21
N TYR A 113 -23.81 -2.35 11.35
CA TYR A 113 -23.25 -3.69 11.14
C TYR A 113 -22.42 -4.21 12.33
N GLY A 114 -22.19 -3.39 13.37
CA GLY A 114 -21.42 -3.76 14.56
C GLY A 114 -19.92 -3.94 14.33
N LEU A 115 -19.40 -3.51 13.17
CA LEU A 115 -17.99 -3.62 12.82
C LEU A 115 -17.21 -2.42 13.33
N THR A 116 -16.04 -2.65 13.91
CA THR A 116 -15.10 -1.60 14.33
C THR A 116 -14.00 -1.35 13.30
N GLU A 117 -13.80 -2.30 12.40
CA GLU A 117 -12.74 -2.32 11.39
C GLU A 117 -13.29 -3.03 10.14
N LEU A 118 -12.88 -2.60 8.94
CA LEU A 118 -13.34 -3.15 7.67
C LEU A 118 -12.21 -3.87 6.94
N GLU A 119 -11.56 -3.23 5.97
CA GLU A 119 -10.63 -3.88 5.05
C GLU A 119 -9.30 -4.30 5.67
N VAL A 120 -8.94 -3.69 6.79
CA VAL A 120 -7.74 -3.96 7.55
C VAL A 120 -8.04 -3.78 9.04
N THR A 121 -7.41 -4.58 9.89
CA THR A 121 -7.47 -4.43 11.36
C THR A 121 -6.50 -3.34 11.84
N ASP A 122 -6.81 -2.65 12.93
CA ASP A 122 -5.93 -1.63 13.54
C ASP A 122 -4.53 -2.19 13.84
N GLU A 123 -4.48 -3.43 14.34
CA GLU A 123 -3.22 -4.13 14.65
C GLU A 123 -2.27 -4.20 13.44
N VAL A 124 -2.79 -4.47 12.24
CA VAL A 124 -1.98 -4.50 11.01
C VAL A 124 -1.66 -3.09 10.53
N PHE A 125 -2.65 -2.19 10.58
CA PHE A 125 -2.50 -0.83 10.08
C PHE A 125 -1.42 -0.04 10.84
N GLU A 126 -1.35 -0.20 12.17
CA GLU A 126 -0.38 0.45 13.06
C GLU A 126 0.90 -0.37 13.28
N SER A 127 1.01 -1.56 12.67
CA SER A 127 2.21 -2.42 12.81
C SER A 127 3.44 -1.88 12.04
N GLU A 128 4.63 -2.37 12.42
CA GLU A 128 5.86 -2.15 11.64
C GLU A 128 5.83 -2.74 10.22
N ALA A 129 4.88 -3.61 9.91
CA ALA A 129 4.69 -4.11 8.56
C ALA A 129 4.01 -3.07 7.65
N SER A 130 3.25 -2.13 8.24
CA SER A 130 2.54 -1.08 7.51
C SER A 130 3.50 -0.03 6.96
N ILE A 131 3.37 0.28 5.67
CA ILE A 131 4.11 1.35 5.00
C ILE A 131 3.18 2.38 4.34
N VAL A 132 1.93 2.45 4.80
CA VAL A 132 0.86 3.28 4.19
C VAL A 132 1.22 4.76 4.12
N PHE A 133 1.91 5.31 5.13
CA PHE A 133 2.33 6.71 5.11
C PHE A 133 3.50 6.98 4.16
N SER A 134 4.47 6.07 4.07
CA SER A 134 5.54 6.17 3.06
C SER A 134 4.99 6.04 1.64
N GLN A 135 4.01 5.15 1.43
CA GLN A 135 3.28 5.05 0.17
C GLN A 135 2.53 6.35 -0.15
N ALA A 136 1.85 6.95 0.85
CA ALA A 136 1.12 8.19 0.67
C ALA A 136 2.05 9.36 0.29
N GLU A 137 3.20 9.50 0.96
CA GLU A 137 4.22 10.50 0.63
C GLU A 137 4.73 10.35 -0.80
N ASN A 138 4.96 9.11 -1.25
CA ASN A 138 5.41 8.80 -2.60
C ASN A 138 4.45 9.27 -3.71
N ARG A 139 3.17 9.56 -3.39
CA ARG A 139 2.25 10.20 -4.34
C ARG A 139 2.73 11.58 -4.77
N MET A 140 3.29 12.39 -3.85
CA MET A 140 3.82 13.71 -4.19
C MET A 140 5.01 13.60 -5.15
N HIS A 141 5.93 12.68 -4.88
CA HIS A 141 7.12 12.48 -5.70
C HIS A 141 6.78 11.98 -7.10
N THR A 142 5.86 11.02 -7.21
CA THR A 142 5.42 10.48 -8.51
C THR A 142 4.68 11.52 -9.34
N ILE A 143 3.77 12.31 -8.74
CA ILE A 143 3.10 13.42 -9.44
C ILE A 143 4.12 14.47 -9.89
N LYS A 144 5.09 14.84 -9.04
CA LYS A 144 6.17 15.75 -9.41
C LYS A 144 6.95 15.25 -10.63
N ALA A 145 7.30 13.96 -10.66
CA ALA A 145 8.00 13.37 -11.79
C ALA A 145 7.18 13.44 -13.09
N VAL A 146 5.87 13.18 -13.02
CA VAL A 146 4.96 13.32 -14.17
C VAL A 146 4.92 14.77 -14.68
N LEU A 147 4.81 15.75 -13.78
CA LEU A 147 4.78 17.17 -14.16
C LEU A 147 6.10 17.60 -14.80
N VAL A 148 7.24 17.24 -14.22
CA VAL A 148 8.57 17.55 -14.79
C VAL A 148 8.74 16.88 -16.16
N ALA A 149 8.30 15.63 -16.33
CA ALA A 149 8.46 14.92 -17.60
C ALA A 149 7.57 15.46 -18.73
N THR A 150 6.43 16.09 -18.40
CA THR A 150 5.43 16.53 -19.39
C THR A 150 5.39 18.04 -19.61
N LEU A 151 5.82 18.83 -18.62
CA LEU A 151 5.77 20.30 -18.64
C LEU A 151 7.12 20.97 -18.31
N GLY A 152 8.16 20.19 -17.99
CA GLY A 152 9.47 20.68 -17.55
C GLY A 152 10.51 20.88 -18.65
#